data_AF-A0A951FFP8-F1
#
_entry.id   AF-A0A951FFP8-F1
#
_cell.length_a   1.000
_cell.length_b   1.000
_cell.length_c   1.000
_cell.angle_alpha   90.00
_cell.angle_beta   90.00
_cell.angle_gamma   90.00
#
_symmetry.space_group_name_H-M   'P 1'
#
loop_
_entity.id
_entity.type
_entity.pdbx_description
1 polymer ?
#
loop_
_entity_poly.entity_id
_entity_poly.type
_entity_poly.pdbx_seq_one_letter_code
_entity_poly.pdbx_strand_id
1 'polypeptide(L)'
;MKRLPILTILAIFVFSILPLSATRTIGVTTLKVQYRAADTNAGDNQIKPHLSVINTTTSSVPLSELKIRYWYTIDGDKPQNYWCDYATVGCANITARFVKLTTPVAGVADYYLEVGFTGGTLAAGGSTGEIQNRFAKNDWTNYNETGDYSFDPTKTAFADWAKVTLYRNGTLIWGTEPGGTQPSPSPSPSPSPSPSPSPTPPPNDAYTARFLELYNEIHDPANGYFSPEGVPYHSIETLIVEAPDYGHETTSEAYSYWIWLEAMYGRVTGNWQPLADAWANMERYIIPTTQDQPTNSFYNASKPATYASEYDTPNQYPSQLQTGVSVGVDPIGNELKSAYGTADVYGMHWLLDVDNWYGYGSRGNGTTRPAYINTFQRGPQESVWETVPHPSWDAFSFGGPNGFLDLFTRDGSYTRQWRYTNAPDADARAIQALYWAKVWADQQGGSPIVNGLVAKAAKMGDYLRYSMFDKYFKRIGCTSTSCPAGTGYDSAHYLLSWYYAWGGAA
;
A
#
# COMPACT_ATOMS: atom_id res chain seq x y z
N MET A 1 32.74 -17.87 3.96
CA MET A 1 31.68 -17.12 4.67
C MET A 1 30.42 -17.97 4.57
N LYS A 2 29.83 -18.43 5.69
CA LYS A 2 28.62 -19.27 5.65
C LYS A 2 27.48 -18.37 5.16
N ARG A 3 26.93 -18.66 3.97
CA ARG A 3 25.83 -17.92 3.37
C ARG A 3 24.57 -18.23 4.18
N LEU A 4 23.87 -17.19 4.64
CA LEU A 4 22.66 -17.32 5.45
C LEU A 4 21.43 -17.25 4.53
N PRO A 5 20.33 -17.95 4.87
CA PRO A 5 19.07 -17.86 4.12
C PRO A 5 18.50 -16.43 4.15
N ILE A 6 17.75 -16.05 3.09
CA ILE A 6 17.09 -14.72 2.93
C ILE A 6 16.35 -14.30 4.20
N LEU A 7 15.68 -15.27 4.85
CA LEU A 7 14.92 -15.07 6.08
C LEU A 7 15.78 -14.52 7.24
N THR A 8 17.05 -14.93 7.34
CA THR A 8 17.94 -14.46 8.41
C THR A 8 18.60 -13.11 8.11
N ILE A 9 18.70 -12.72 6.84
CA ILE A 9 19.37 -11.46 6.46
C ILE A 9 18.40 -10.27 6.49
N LEU A 10 17.11 -10.48 6.22
CA LEU A 10 16.09 -9.42 6.33
C LEU A 10 15.55 -9.24 7.76
N ALA A 11 15.51 -10.26 8.60
CA ALA A 11 15.07 -10.14 9.99
C ALA A 11 16.03 -9.30 10.87
N ILE A 12 17.33 -9.27 10.55
CA ILE A 12 18.35 -8.59 11.37
C ILE A 12 18.32 -7.05 11.23
N PHE A 13 17.74 -6.50 10.16
CA PHE A 13 17.55 -5.04 10.04
C PHE A 13 16.21 -4.55 10.62
N VAL A 14 15.26 -5.44 10.88
CA VAL A 14 13.89 -5.08 11.32
C VAL A 14 13.76 -5.01 12.86
N PHE A 15 14.69 -5.57 13.64
CA PHE A 15 14.51 -5.74 15.10
C PHE A 15 15.38 -4.88 16.05
N SER A 16 16.25 -4.00 15.56
CA SER A 16 17.23 -3.33 16.44
C SER A 16 16.93 -1.89 16.88
N ILE A 17 15.70 -1.37 16.76
CA ILE A 17 15.34 -0.08 17.37
C ILE A 17 13.88 -0.04 17.87
N LEU A 18 13.61 -0.57 19.06
CA LEU A 18 12.48 -0.13 19.87
C LEU A 18 12.87 -0.15 21.37
N PRO A 19 12.79 0.98 22.10
CA PRO A 19 12.56 0.93 23.53
C PRO A 19 11.05 0.82 23.81
N LEU A 20 10.72 0.08 24.86
CA LEU A 20 9.36 -0.08 25.38
C LEU A 20 8.77 1.24 25.93
N SER A 21 7.45 1.36 25.82
CA SER A 21 6.49 2.20 26.56
C SER A 21 6.30 3.67 26.17
N ALA A 22 5.17 3.95 25.49
CA ALA A 22 4.05 4.74 26.02
C ALA A 22 2.90 4.81 24.99
N THR A 23 1.66 4.64 25.45
CA THR A 23 0.43 4.82 24.67
C THR A 23 0.38 6.24 24.09
N ARG A 24 0.28 6.36 22.75
CA ARG A 24 0.14 7.66 22.06
C ARG A 24 -0.85 7.56 20.91
N THR A 25 -1.84 8.44 20.94
CA THR A 25 -2.84 8.70 19.88
C THR A 25 -2.14 9.11 18.59
N ILE A 26 -2.49 8.48 17.47
CA ILE A 26 -1.87 8.73 16.15
C ILE A 26 -2.34 10.08 15.61
N GLY A 27 -1.51 11.11 15.76
CA GLY A 27 -1.56 12.33 14.95
C GLY A 27 -0.43 12.30 13.93
N VAL A 28 -0.75 12.41 12.65
CA VAL A 28 0.23 12.52 11.56
C VAL A 28 1.06 13.79 11.77
N THR A 29 2.37 13.66 11.95
CA THR A 29 3.28 14.77 12.30
C THR A 29 3.88 15.43 11.05
N THR A 30 3.40 16.62 10.66
CA THR A 30 3.88 17.44 9.51
C THR A 30 3.88 18.95 9.81
N LEU A 31 4.43 19.80 8.92
CA LEU A 31 4.18 21.25 8.95
C LEU A 31 2.78 21.55 8.39
N LYS A 32 2.13 22.61 8.89
CA LYS A 32 0.78 23.01 8.46
C LYS A 32 0.68 24.52 8.25
N VAL A 33 -0.23 24.96 7.39
CA VAL A 33 -0.57 26.40 7.24
C VAL A 33 -1.95 26.66 7.80
N GLN A 34 -2.04 27.68 8.62
CA GLN A 34 -3.28 28.27 9.07
C GLN A 34 -3.55 29.55 8.30
N TYR A 35 -4.82 29.78 7.97
CA TYR A 35 -5.30 30.93 7.23
C TYR A 35 -6.43 31.63 8.00
N ARG A 36 -6.48 32.96 7.83
CA ARG A 36 -7.59 33.82 8.21
C ARG A 36 -7.83 34.83 7.08
N ALA A 37 -9.09 35.01 6.68
CA ALA A 37 -9.53 36.11 5.85
C ALA A 37 -9.63 37.37 6.71
N ALA A 38 -8.71 38.32 6.54
CA ALA A 38 -8.74 39.58 7.29
C ALA A 38 -9.63 40.64 6.66
N ASP A 39 -9.99 40.44 5.39
CA ASP A 39 -11.16 41.04 4.76
C ASP A 39 -12.03 39.90 4.23
N THR A 40 -13.34 40.03 4.38
CA THR A 40 -14.32 39.05 3.89
C THR A 40 -15.12 39.58 2.71
N ASN A 41 -14.88 40.82 2.28
CA ASN A 41 -15.53 41.42 1.13
C ASN A 41 -14.88 40.96 -0.17
N ALA A 42 -15.52 40.00 -0.83
CA ALA A 42 -15.00 39.39 -2.06
C ALA A 42 -14.94 40.32 -3.29
N GLY A 43 -15.38 41.58 -3.20
CA GLY A 43 -15.50 42.49 -4.36
C GLY A 43 -14.73 43.80 -4.22
N ASP A 44 -13.74 43.86 -3.32
CA ASP A 44 -13.00 45.08 -3.01
C ASP A 44 -11.71 45.23 -3.84
N ASN A 45 -10.86 46.21 -3.52
CA ASN A 45 -9.60 46.44 -4.23
C ASN A 45 -8.36 45.86 -3.55
N GLN A 46 -8.50 45.02 -2.52
CA GLN A 46 -7.39 44.49 -1.72
C GLN A 46 -7.65 43.08 -1.19
N ILE A 47 -6.75 42.14 -1.51
CA ILE A 47 -6.81 40.79 -0.95
C ILE A 47 -5.90 40.73 0.29
N LYS A 48 -6.44 40.23 1.42
CA LYS A 48 -5.77 40.23 2.74
C LYS A 48 -5.66 38.84 3.39
N PRO A 49 -4.81 37.94 2.85
CA PRO A 49 -4.66 36.60 3.40
C PRO A 49 -3.69 36.62 4.59
N HIS A 50 -4.20 36.44 5.79
CA HIS A 50 -3.36 36.34 6.97
C HIS A 50 -2.97 34.87 7.20
N LEU A 51 -1.68 34.63 7.43
CA LEU A 51 -1.08 33.29 7.38
C LEU A 51 -0.25 32.99 8.64
N SER A 52 -0.15 31.72 9.00
CA SER A 52 0.75 31.21 10.04
C SER A 52 1.19 29.78 9.69
N VAL A 53 2.48 29.47 9.85
CA VAL A 53 3.01 28.11 9.67
C VAL A 53 3.21 27.47 11.05
N ILE A 54 2.65 26.27 11.23
CA ILE A 54 2.75 25.47 12.45
C ILE A 54 3.69 24.28 12.20
N ASN A 55 4.69 24.12 13.05
CA ASN A 55 5.57 22.95 13.03
C ASN A 55 5.10 21.92 14.06
N THR A 56 4.41 20.87 13.62
CA THR A 56 3.97 19.79 14.52
C THR A 56 5.02 18.68 14.68
N THR A 57 6.21 18.86 14.09
CA THR A 57 7.31 17.89 14.19
C THR A 57 8.14 18.08 15.46
N THR A 58 8.99 17.11 15.76
CA THR A 58 9.93 17.14 16.90
C THR A 58 11.26 17.83 16.57
N SER A 59 11.45 18.31 15.34
CA SER A 59 12.68 18.97 14.89
C SER A 59 12.42 20.40 14.44
N SER A 60 13.40 21.28 14.61
CA SER A 60 13.33 22.64 14.07
C SER A 60 13.48 22.65 12.55
N VAL A 61 12.85 23.61 11.88
CA VAL A 61 12.88 23.78 10.42
C VAL A 61 13.42 25.17 10.08
N PRO A 62 14.43 25.31 9.20
CA PRO A 62 14.88 26.61 8.72
C PRO A 62 13.77 27.29 7.89
N LEU A 63 13.45 28.54 8.23
CA LEU A 63 12.37 29.28 7.55
C LEU A 63 12.72 29.61 6.10
N SER A 64 14.01 29.77 5.77
CA SER A 64 14.48 30.03 4.40
C SER A 64 14.13 28.92 3.41
N GLU A 65 13.83 27.72 3.90
CA GLU A 65 13.41 26.59 3.08
C GLU A 65 11.91 26.66 2.71
N LEU A 66 11.12 27.52 3.38
CA LEU A 66 9.67 27.53 3.27
C LEU A 66 9.14 28.60 2.32
N LYS A 67 8.16 28.21 1.48
CA LYS A 67 7.35 29.11 0.64
C LYS A 67 5.87 28.79 0.79
N ILE A 68 5.02 29.79 0.98
CA ILE A 68 3.57 29.65 1.10
C ILE A 68 2.92 30.20 -0.17
N ARG A 69 1.91 29.54 -0.73
CA ARG A 69 1.15 30.03 -1.90
C ARG A 69 -0.33 30.19 -1.60
N TYR A 70 -0.84 31.39 -1.86
CA TYR A 70 -2.26 31.74 -1.85
C TYR A 70 -2.75 31.94 -3.29
N TRP A 71 -3.73 31.16 -3.72
CA TRP A 71 -4.20 31.00 -5.09
C TRP A 71 -5.51 31.76 -5.33
N TYR A 72 -5.56 32.52 -6.41
CA TYR A 72 -6.65 33.46 -6.70
C TYR A 72 -6.77 33.74 -8.20
N THR A 73 -7.82 34.42 -8.62
CA THR A 73 -7.98 34.95 -9.98
C THR A 73 -7.66 36.44 -10.01
N ILE A 74 -6.93 36.91 -11.02
CA ILE A 74 -6.45 38.30 -11.06
C ILE A 74 -7.51 39.29 -11.54
N ASP A 75 -8.59 38.85 -12.17
CA ASP A 75 -9.70 39.69 -12.66
C ASP A 75 -9.27 40.86 -13.55
N GLY A 76 -8.74 40.55 -14.73
CA GLY A 76 -8.18 41.55 -15.64
C GLY A 76 -6.73 41.84 -15.27
N ASP A 77 -5.83 41.09 -15.91
CA ASP A 77 -4.40 41.04 -15.62
C ASP A 77 -3.73 42.43 -15.62
N LYS A 78 -3.21 42.82 -14.45
CA LYS A 78 -2.58 44.12 -14.17
C LYS A 78 -1.38 43.92 -13.22
N PRO A 79 -0.39 44.84 -13.22
CA PRO A 79 0.64 44.87 -12.19
C PRO A 79 0.04 45.02 -10.79
N GLN A 80 0.63 44.34 -9.82
CA GLN A 80 0.17 44.29 -8.43
C GLN A 80 1.28 44.71 -7.46
N ASN A 81 0.88 45.27 -6.32
CA ASN A 81 1.74 45.68 -5.22
C ASN A 81 1.44 44.84 -3.97
N TYR A 82 2.49 44.48 -3.22
CA TYR A 82 2.41 43.73 -1.98
C TYR A 82 2.86 44.57 -0.78
N TRP A 83 2.19 44.38 0.35
CA TRP A 83 2.58 44.89 1.65
C TRP A 83 2.54 43.78 2.72
N CYS A 84 3.57 43.75 3.56
CA CYS A 84 3.53 43.07 4.85
C CYS A 84 3.10 44.10 5.89
N ASP A 85 1.85 44.04 6.33
CA ASP A 85 1.31 45.01 7.30
C ASP A 85 1.84 44.70 8.72
N TYR A 86 2.08 43.42 9.03
CA TYR A 86 2.69 42.94 10.26
C TYR A 86 3.20 41.50 10.10
N ALA A 87 4.29 41.12 10.78
CA ALA A 87 4.68 39.72 10.92
C ALA A 87 5.37 39.49 12.26
N THR A 88 5.01 38.41 12.96
CA THR A 88 5.65 38.03 14.24
C THR A 88 7.13 37.70 14.04
N VAL A 89 7.49 37.14 12.88
CA VAL A 89 8.88 36.92 12.45
C VAL A 89 9.58 38.18 11.93
N GLY A 90 8.88 39.32 11.87
CA GLY A 90 9.35 40.60 11.34
C GLY A 90 9.17 40.74 9.83
N CYS A 91 8.56 41.84 9.37
CA CYS A 91 8.28 42.06 7.94
C CYS A 91 9.55 42.19 7.08
N ALA A 92 10.67 42.65 7.65
CA ALA A 92 11.95 42.68 6.94
C ALA A 92 12.47 41.27 6.58
N ASN A 93 11.93 40.23 7.22
CA ASN A 93 12.27 38.85 6.95
C ASN A 93 11.31 38.16 5.97
N ILE A 94 10.31 38.88 5.44
CA ILE A 94 9.33 38.35 4.50
C ILE A 94 9.69 38.74 3.06
N THR A 95 9.64 37.77 2.16
CA THR A 95 9.71 37.98 0.70
C THR A 95 8.35 37.68 0.09
N ALA A 96 7.93 38.44 -0.92
CA ALA A 96 6.70 38.18 -1.66
C ALA A 96 6.87 38.38 -3.17
N ARG A 97 6.16 37.58 -3.96
CA ARG A 97 6.02 37.79 -5.42
C ARG A 97 4.69 37.24 -5.93
N PHE A 98 4.21 37.82 -7.02
CA PHE A 98 3.05 37.32 -7.75
C PHE A 98 3.50 36.44 -8.90
N VAL A 99 2.86 35.28 -9.07
CA VAL A 99 3.18 34.34 -10.15
C VAL A 99 1.91 33.99 -10.91
N LYS A 100 1.94 34.23 -12.23
CA LYS A 100 0.88 33.81 -13.15
C LYS A 100 0.97 32.31 -13.42
N LEU A 101 -0.15 31.60 -13.40
CA LEU A 101 -0.19 30.19 -13.77
C LEU A 101 -0.01 30.03 -15.28
N THR A 102 0.83 29.07 -15.67
CA THR A 102 0.97 28.66 -17.08
C THR A 102 -0.28 27.97 -17.60
N THR A 103 -1.03 27.31 -16.70
CA THR A 103 -2.30 26.64 -16.99
C THR A 103 -3.32 27.07 -15.94
N PRO A 104 -4.16 28.09 -16.21
CA PRO A 104 -5.15 28.56 -15.25
C PRO A 104 -6.26 27.52 -15.06
N VAL A 105 -6.77 27.43 -13.83
CA VAL A 105 -7.96 26.64 -13.52
C VAL A 105 -9.17 27.55 -13.65
N ALA A 106 -9.96 27.31 -14.70
CA ALA A 106 -11.04 28.21 -15.11
C ALA A 106 -11.98 28.57 -13.95
N GLY A 107 -12.10 29.87 -13.66
CA GLY A 107 -12.96 30.40 -12.60
C GLY A 107 -12.51 30.08 -11.17
N VAL A 108 -11.28 29.59 -10.98
CA VAL A 108 -10.78 29.11 -9.68
C VAL A 108 -9.41 29.69 -9.32
N ALA A 109 -8.45 29.71 -10.26
CA ALA A 109 -7.16 30.39 -10.06
C ALA A 109 -6.43 30.62 -11.39
N ASP A 110 -5.85 31.81 -11.57
CA ASP A 110 -4.89 32.13 -12.64
C ASP A 110 -3.61 32.80 -12.13
N TYR A 111 -3.56 33.15 -10.83
CA TYR A 111 -2.38 33.65 -10.13
C TYR A 111 -2.20 33.01 -8.74
N TYR A 112 -0.99 33.10 -8.18
CA TYR A 112 -0.74 32.97 -6.75
C TYR A 112 0.20 34.03 -6.19
N LEU A 113 -0.04 34.41 -4.94
CA LEU A 113 0.92 35.14 -4.09
C LEU A 113 1.84 34.12 -3.43
N GLU A 114 3.14 34.20 -3.68
CA GLU A 114 4.16 33.38 -2.99
C GLU A 114 4.85 34.19 -1.90
N VAL A 115 4.66 33.77 -0.65
CA VAL A 115 5.30 34.34 0.54
C VAL A 115 6.46 33.45 0.96
N GLY A 116 7.59 34.02 1.34
CA GLY A 116 8.75 33.27 1.83
C GLY A 116 9.54 34.04 2.87
N PHE A 117 10.67 33.47 3.31
CA PHE A 117 11.47 34.03 4.40
C PHE A 117 12.93 34.23 3.98
N THR A 118 13.56 35.31 4.44
CA THR A 118 14.99 35.59 4.20
C THR A 118 15.91 34.82 5.16
N GLY A 119 15.40 34.39 6.31
CA GLY A 119 16.15 33.63 7.32
C GLY A 119 15.33 33.34 8.59
N GLY A 120 15.93 32.64 9.56
CA GLY A 120 15.31 32.27 10.84
C GLY A 120 14.99 30.77 10.96
N THR A 121 14.55 30.36 12.15
CA THR A 121 14.29 28.94 12.47
C THR A 121 12.94 28.79 13.15
N LEU A 122 12.12 27.90 12.63
CA LEU A 122 10.84 27.49 13.20
C LEU A 122 11.08 26.31 14.16
N ALA A 123 10.98 26.56 15.47
CA ALA A 123 11.21 25.54 16.49
C ALA A 123 10.24 24.34 16.35
N ALA A 124 10.66 23.18 16.85
CA ALA A 124 9.78 22.01 17.02
C ALA A 124 8.56 22.37 17.88
N GLY A 125 7.35 21.99 17.45
CA GLY A 125 6.11 22.40 18.12
C GLY A 125 5.75 23.88 18.01
N GLY A 126 6.58 24.71 17.35
CA GLY A 126 6.41 26.16 17.27
C GLY A 126 5.55 26.65 16.12
N SER A 127 5.32 27.97 16.06
CA SER A 127 4.68 28.64 14.92
C SER A 127 5.47 29.88 14.48
N THR A 128 5.23 30.32 13.24
CA THR A 128 5.71 31.63 12.78
C THR A 128 4.99 32.81 13.46
N GLY A 129 3.94 32.53 14.23
CA GLY A 129 2.94 33.55 14.56
C GLY A 129 2.25 34.10 13.30
N GLU A 130 1.48 35.16 13.49
CA GLU A 130 0.74 35.79 12.40
C GLU A 130 1.65 36.55 11.43
N ILE A 131 1.35 36.39 10.14
CA ILE A 131 1.89 37.15 9.00
C ILE A 131 0.69 37.80 8.29
N GLN A 132 0.57 39.12 8.39
CA GLN A 132 -0.50 39.93 7.82
C GLN A 132 -0.10 40.41 6.42
N ASN A 133 -0.56 39.69 5.40
CA ASN A 133 -0.32 40.04 4.00
C ASN A 133 -1.46 40.89 3.46
N ARG A 134 -1.13 41.84 2.59
CA ARG A 134 -2.09 42.64 1.84
C ARG A 134 -1.55 42.93 0.46
N PHE A 135 -2.38 42.83 -0.56
CA PHE A 135 -1.99 43.21 -1.91
C PHE A 135 -3.15 43.81 -2.71
N ALA A 136 -2.80 44.61 -3.71
CA ALA A 136 -3.74 45.31 -4.58
C ALA A 136 -3.17 45.41 -6.00
N LYS A 137 -4.03 45.63 -7.01
CA LYS A 137 -3.58 46.11 -8.32
C LYS A 137 -3.02 47.53 -8.19
N ASN A 138 -2.02 47.88 -8.99
CA ASN A 138 -1.38 49.20 -8.94
C ASN A 138 -2.35 50.35 -9.24
N ASP A 139 -3.40 50.07 -10.01
CA ASP A 139 -4.45 51.03 -10.35
C ASP A 139 -5.67 50.96 -9.40
N TRP A 140 -5.61 50.13 -8.35
CA TRP A 140 -6.67 49.94 -7.36
C TRP A 140 -8.01 49.48 -7.93
N THR A 141 -8.01 48.90 -9.13
CA THR A 141 -9.21 48.23 -9.64
C THR A 141 -9.54 47.01 -8.79
N ASN A 142 -10.83 46.71 -8.66
CA ASN A 142 -11.30 45.66 -7.76
C ASN A 142 -10.90 44.25 -8.21
N TYR A 143 -10.81 43.34 -7.26
CA TYR A 143 -10.84 41.90 -7.46
C TYR A 143 -12.27 41.37 -7.26
N ASN A 144 -12.49 40.15 -7.72
CA ASN A 144 -13.64 39.32 -7.39
C ASN A 144 -13.14 38.00 -6.81
N GLU A 145 -12.98 37.93 -5.48
CA GLU A 145 -12.56 36.72 -4.79
C GLU A 145 -13.64 35.62 -4.77
N THR A 146 -14.83 35.88 -5.33
CA THR A 146 -15.90 34.87 -5.39
C THR A 146 -15.49 33.73 -6.31
N GLY A 147 -15.22 32.56 -5.71
CA GLY A 147 -14.78 31.37 -6.42
C GLY A 147 -13.27 31.15 -6.42
N ASP A 148 -12.51 32.13 -5.93
CA ASP A 148 -11.06 32.01 -5.78
C ASP A 148 -10.68 30.84 -4.87
N TYR A 149 -9.68 30.09 -5.28
CA TYR A 149 -9.37 28.81 -4.66
C TYR A 149 -9.03 28.93 -3.18
N SER A 150 -8.14 29.85 -2.81
CA SER A 150 -7.71 30.00 -1.41
C SER A 150 -8.64 30.83 -0.54
N PHE A 151 -9.55 31.60 -1.14
CA PHE A 151 -10.44 32.50 -0.41
C PHE A 151 -11.59 31.72 0.25
N ASP A 152 -11.81 31.98 1.53
CA ASP A 152 -13.02 31.54 2.23
C ASP A 152 -13.40 32.60 3.28
N PRO A 153 -14.47 33.39 3.04
CA PRO A 153 -14.85 34.49 3.92
C PRO A 153 -15.35 34.00 5.28
N THR A 154 -15.60 32.70 5.45
CA THR A 154 -15.97 32.11 6.74
C THR A 154 -14.78 31.94 7.69
N LYS A 155 -13.53 32.04 7.19
CA LYS A 155 -12.30 31.90 7.99
C LYS A 155 -11.93 33.21 8.69
N THR A 156 -12.77 33.66 9.61
CA THR A 156 -12.55 34.92 10.39
C THR A 156 -11.57 34.75 11.57
N ALA A 157 -11.10 33.53 11.81
CA ALA A 157 -10.05 33.18 12.76
C ALA A 157 -9.04 32.22 12.11
N PHE A 158 -7.82 32.12 12.65
CA PHE A 158 -6.83 31.18 12.14
C PHE A 158 -7.33 29.74 12.27
N ALA A 159 -7.41 29.05 11.14
CA ALA A 159 -7.73 27.63 11.07
C ALA A 159 -6.82 26.93 10.06
N ASP A 160 -6.54 25.65 10.29
CA ASP A 160 -5.83 24.80 9.32
C ASP A 160 -6.55 24.89 7.97
N TRP A 161 -5.82 25.31 6.93
CA TRP A 161 -6.43 25.58 5.64
C TRP A 161 -5.64 24.94 4.52
N ALA A 162 -6.22 23.86 3.98
CA ALA A 162 -5.58 23.07 2.94
C ALA A 162 -5.66 23.73 1.56
N LYS A 163 -6.43 24.81 1.38
CA LYS A 163 -6.44 25.55 0.10
C LYS A 163 -5.38 26.65 0.03
N VAL A 164 -4.53 26.76 1.05
CA VAL A 164 -3.27 27.50 1.00
C VAL A 164 -2.15 26.48 1.13
N THR A 165 -1.17 26.55 0.21
CA THR A 165 -0.16 25.51 0.10
C THR A 165 1.17 25.93 0.71
N LEU A 166 1.91 24.98 1.29
CA LEU A 166 3.26 25.18 1.81
C LEU A 166 4.24 24.32 1.04
N TYR A 167 5.38 24.89 0.68
CA TYR A 167 6.48 24.22 0.04
C TYR A 167 7.71 24.29 0.92
N ARG A 168 8.49 23.21 0.93
CA ARG A 168 9.84 23.17 1.51
C ARG A 168 10.83 22.83 0.41
N ASN A 169 11.79 23.71 0.13
CA ASN A 169 12.77 23.56 -0.95
C ASN A 169 12.11 23.24 -2.30
N GLY A 170 11.03 23.95 -2.62
CA GLY A 170 10.26 23.75 -3.85
C GLY A 170 9.27 22.59 -3.82
N THR A 171 9.26 21.78 -2.76
CA THR A 171 8.35 20.62 -2.64
C THR A 171 7.09 20.93 -1.88
N LEU A 172 5.91 20.62 -2.43
CA LEU A 172 4.63 20.79 -1.73
C LEU A 172 4.56 19.83 -0.52
N ILE A 173 4.40 20.38 0.68
CA ILE A 173 4.39 19.65 1.96
C ILE A 173 3.09 19.87 2.78
N TRP A 174 2.26 20.83 2.40
CA TRP A 174 0.94 21.06 3.00
C TRP A 174 -0.02 21.68 1.98
N GLY A 175 -1.29 21.31 2.06
CA GLY A 175 -2.37 21.85 1.23
C GLY A 175 -2.43 21.28 -0.19
N THR A 176 -3.49 21.61 -0.91
CA THR A 176 -3.77 21.17 -2.28
C THR A 176 -3.71 22.39 -3.19
N GLU A 177 -3.09 22.27 -4.36
CA GLU A 177 -3.12 23.32 -5.38
C GLU A 177 -4.47 23.31 -6.15
N PRO A 178 -4.87 24.44 -6.76
CA PRO A 178 -6.00 24.49 -7.68
C PRO A 178 -5.84 23.46 -8.80
N GLY A 179 -6.88 22.66 -9.06
CA GLY A 179 -6.82 21.58 -10.06
C GLY A 179 -6.57 20.18 -9.49
N GLY A 180 -6.37 20.06 -8.17
CA GLY A 180 -6.40 18.77 -7.47
C GLY A 180 -5.04 18.15 -7.16
N THR A 181 -3.93 18.85 -7.42
CA THR A 181 -2.59 18.43 -6.99
C THR A 181 -2.42 18.64 -5.48
N GLN A 182 -2.61 17.58 -4.69
CA GLN A 182 -2.28 17.55 -3.25
C GLN A 182 -0.75 17.53 -3.03
N PRO A 183 -0.21 17.65 -1.80
CA PRO A 183 1.22 17.48 -1.55
C PRO A 183 1.66 16.13 -2.06
N SER A 184 2.25 16.15 -3.25
CA SER A 184 3.12 15.11 -3.73
C SER A 184 4.51 15.47 -3.20
N PRO A 185 5.27 14.52 -2.64
CA PRO A 185 6.73 14.67 -2.58
C PRO A 185 7.20 15.09 -4.00
N SER A 186 8.01 16.13 -4.13
CA SER A 186 8.11 16.88 -5.39
C SER A 186 9.16 16.34 -6.36
N PRO A 187 8.89 16.38 -7.69
CA PRO A 187 9.85 16.14 -8.79
C PRO A 187 10.73 17.33 -9.20
N SER A 188 11.89 17.03 -9.81
CA SER A 188 12.75 17.91 -10.64
C SER A 188 12.42 17.74 -12.15
N PRO A 189 12.68 18.69 -13.07
CA PRO A 189 12.09 18.70 -14.41
C PRO A 189 12.84 17.86 -15.47
N SER A 190 12.07 17.41 -16.46
CA SER A 190 12.46 16.54 -17.58
C SER A 190 12.99 17.31 -18.82
N PRO A 191 13.97 16.79 -19.58
CA PRO A 191 14.22 17.18 -20.96
C PRO A 191 13.62 16.19 -21.99
N SER A 192 13.33 16.73 -23.17
CA SER A 192 12.92 16.07 -24.43
C SER A 192 13.88 14.93 -24.86
N PRO A 193 13.48 14.04 -25.79
CA PRO A 193 13.99 12.67 -25.86
C PRO A 193 15.48 12.65 -26.23
N SER A 194 16.26 12.13 -25.29
CA SER A 194 17.68 11.79 -25.45
C SER A 194 17.87 10.37 -24.88
N PRO A 195 18.90 9.62 -25.32
CA PRO A 195 18.94 8.17 -25.16
C PRO A 195 18.89 7.78 -23.68
N SER A 196 18.25 6.63 -23.43
CA SER A 196 18.03 6.00 -22.13
C SER A 196 19.04 6.41 -21.05
N PRO A 197 18.60 6.94 -19.89
CA PRO A 197 19.52 7.41 -18.87
C PRO A 197 20.33 6.23 -18.31
N SER A 198 21.64 6.41 -18.28
CA SER A 198 22.55 5.60 -17.47
C SER A 198 22.24 5.83 -15.98
N PRO A 199 22.27 4.79 -15.13
CA PRO A 199 21.80 4.88 -13.75
C PRO A 199 22.54 5.96 -12.95
N THR A 200 21.79 6.72 -12.13
CA THR A 200 22.35 7.66 -11.16
C THR A 200 23.20 6.88 -10.15
N PRO A 201 24.45 7.31 -9.84
CA PRO A 201 25.29 6.58 -8.90
C PRO A 201 24.63 6.59 -7.52
N PRO A 202 24.64 5.46 -6.80
CA PRO A 202 23.97 5.34 -5.52
C PRO A 202 24.60 6.28 -4.48
N PRO A 203 23.84 6.72 -3.46
CA PRO A 203 24.38 7.51 -2.36
C PRO A 203 25.59 6.79 -1.72
N ASN A 204 26.69 7.54 -1.57
CA ASN A 204 28.00 7.06 -1.09
C ASN A 204 28.04 6.78 0.43
N ASP A 205 26.97 6.23 1.01
CA ASP A 205 27.00 5.79 2.41
C ASP A 205 27.20 4.27 2.52
N ALA A 206 27.85 3.86 3.61
CA ALA A 206 28.25 2.48 3.81
C ALA A 206 27.07 1.49 3.89
N TYR A 207 25.86 1.96 4.24
CA TYR A 207 24.68 1.09 4.33
C TYR A 207 24.04 0.90 2.95
N THR A 208 24.02 1.93 2.11
CA THR A 208 23.63 1.78 0.70
C THR A 208 24.57 0.84 -0.05
N ALA A 209 25.89 0.94 0.18
CA ALA A 209 26.85 0.02 -0.42
C ALA A 209 26.60 -1.44 0.00
N ARG A 210 26.36 -1.69 1.29
CA ARG A 210 26.01 -3.04 1.81
C ARG A 210 24.71 -3.57 1.23
N PHE A 211 23.70 -2.71 1.10
CA PHE A 211 22.43 -3.09 0.47
C PHE A 211 22.67 -3.55 -0.98
N LEU A 212 23.42 -2.77 -1.76
CA LEU A 212 23.69 -3.11 -3.16
C LEU A 212 24.58 -4.34 -3.32
N GLU A 213 25.54 -4.53 -2.42
CA GLU A 213 26.36 -5.76 -2.36
C GLU A 213 25.46 -6.99 -2.20
N LEU A 214 24.59 -7.00 -1.18
CA LEU A 214 23.66 -8.10 -0.96
C LEU A 214 22.62 -8.24 -2.08
N TYR A 215 22.09 -7.13 -2.59
CA TYR A 215 21.14 -7.14 -3.71
C TYR A 215 21.76 -7.84 -4.93
N ASN A 216 23.01 -7.53 -5.25
CA ASN A 216 23.73 -8.16 -6.34
C ASN A 216 24.01 -9.64 -6.07
N GLU A 217 24.33 -10.03 -4.83
CA GLU A 217 24.44 -11.44 -4.47
C GLU A 217 23.11 -12.19 -4.65
N ILE A 218 21.98 -11.57 -4.26
CA ILE A 218 20.65 -12.17 -4.43
C ILE A 218 20.30 -12.36 -5.91
N HIS A 219 20.64 -11.38 -6.75
CA HIS A 219 20.31 -11.39 -8.18
C HIS A 219 21.33 -12.10 -9.07
N ASP A 220 22.50 -12.47 -8.55
CA ASP A 220 23.46 -13.28 -9.31
C ASP A 220 22.90 -14.69 -9.51
N PRO A 221 22.60 -15.11 -10.75
CA PRO A 221 22.03 -16.43 -11.02
C PRO A 221 22.93 -17.58 -10.54
N ALA A 222 24.24 -17.34 -10.38
CA ALA A 222 25.17 -18.33 -9.84
C ALA A 222 24.92 -18.65 -8.35
N ASN A 223 24.19 -17.78 -7.63
CA ASN A 223 23.86 -17.97 -6.22
C ASN A 223 22.53 -18.71 -6.01
N GLY A 224 21.69 -18.87 -7.04
CA GLY A 224 20.57 -19.81 -7.03
C GLY A 224 19.35 -19.40 -6.19
N TYR A 225 19.12 -18.10 -5.95
CA TYR A 225 17.94 -17.63 -5.20
C TYR A 225 16.61 -17.73 -5.98
N PHE A 226 16.68 -17.78 -7.31
CA PHE A 226 15.52 -17.83 -8.18
C PHE A 226 15.56 -19.05 -9.10
N SER A 227 14.38 -19.58 -9.42
CA SER A 227 14.22 -20.64 -10.42
C SER A 227 14.44 -20.13 -11.84
N PRO A 228 14.52 -21.02 -12.85
CA PRO A 228 14.57 -20.62 -14.27
C PRO A 228 13.37 -19.77 -14.73
N GLU A 229 12.23 -19.88 -14.06
CA GLU A 229 11.02 -19.08 -14.28
C GLU A 229 11.08 -17.70 -13.60
N GLY A 230 12.16 -17.41 -12.86
CA GLY A 230 12.34 -16.17 -12.11
C GLY A 230 11.53 -16.12 -10.81
N VAL A 231 11.09 -17.28 -10.31
CA VAL A 231 10.34 -17.39 -9.05
C VAL A 231 11.34 -17.51 -7.91
N PRO A 232 11.26 -16.69 -6.85
CA PRO A 232 12.18 -16.82 -5.71
C PRO A 232 11.91 -18.16 -5.01
N TYR A 233 12.96 -18.88 -4.61
CA TYR A 233 12.81 -19.99 -3.67
C TYR A 233 12.66 -19.47 -2.23
N HIS A 234 12.18 -20.31 -1.32
CA HIS A 234 12.23 -20.03 0.11
C HIS A 234 13.68 -19.88 0.60
N SER A 235 14.56 -20.76 0.12
CA SER A 235 16.00 -20.70 0.37
C SER A 235 16.81 -21.33 -0.76
N ILE A 236 18.10 -20.98 -0.86
CA ILE A 236 19.04 -21.66 -1.75
C ILE A 236 19.21 -23.13 -1.33
N GLU A 237 19.34 -23.36 -0.02
CA GLU A 237 19.44 -24.70 0.51
C GLU A 237 18.10 -25.42 0.40
N THR A 238 18.11 -26.61 -0.19
CA THR A 238 16.90 -27.43 -0.40
C THR A 238 16.43 -28.14 0.86
N LEU A 239 17.34 -28.50 1.77
CA LEU A 239 17.02 -29.23 3.00
C LEU A 239 16.75 -28.25 4.14
N ILE A 240 15.51 -27.80 4.25
CA ILE A 240 14.98 -26.94 5.31
C ILE A 240 13.50 -27.28 5.55
N VAL A 241 13.08 -27.27 6.81
CA VAL A 241 11.69 -27.59 7.22
C VAL A 241 11.33 -26.69 8.39
N GLU A 242 10.41 -25.74 8.20
CA GLU A 242 10.06 -24.75 9.23
C GLU A 242 8.64 -24.17 9.11
N ALA A 243 8.15 -24.02 7.88
CA ALA A 243 6.76 -23.72 7.55
C ALA A 243 6.46 -24.28 6.14
N PRO A 244 7.20 -23.91 5.09
CA PRO A 244 7.48 -24.83 4.00
C PRO A 244 8.30 -26.02 4.53
N ASP A 245 8.18 -27.16 3.85
CA ASP A 245 8.86 -28.41 4.21
C ASP A 245 9.97 -28.81 3.21
N TYR A 246 10.19 -27.98 2.20
CA TYR A 246 11.28 -28.09 1.26
C TYR A 246 11.75 -26.72 0.77
N GLY A 247 13.06 -26.49 0.70
CA GLY A 247 13.63 -25.14 0.50
C GLY A 247 13.38 -24.53 -0.88
N HIS A 248 13.11 -25.35 -1.89
CA HIS A 248 12.72 -24.89 -3.22
C HIS A 248 11.19 -24.90 -3.45
N GLU A 249 10.41 -25.01 -2.37
CA GLU A 249 9.11 -24.37 -2.36
C GLU A 249 9.31 -22.85 -2.36
N THR A 250 8.21 -22.12 -2.52
CA THR A 250 8.18 -20.69 -2.23
C THR A 250 6.86 -20.30 -1.63
N THR A 251 6.82 -19.10 -1.07
CA THR A 251 5.66 -18.58 -0.37
C THR A 251 5.24 -17.22 -0.89
N SER A 252 3.98 -16.85 -0.66
CA SER A 252 3.55 -15.46 -0.80
C SER A 252 4.39 -14.53 0.08
N GLU A 253 4.89 -15.01 1.21
CA GLU A 253 5.87 -14.31 2.04
C GLU A 253 7.15 -13.99 1.25
N ALA A 254 7.79 -14.97 0.63
CA ALA A 254 8.99 -14.77 -0.19
C ALA A 254 8.75 -13.75 -1.33
N TYR A 255 7.60 -13.84 -2.01
CA TYR A 255 7.20 -12.84 -3.00
C TYR A 255 7.05 -11.43 -2.40
N SER A 256 6.39 -11.30 -1.24
CA SER A 256 6.21 -10.00 -0.58
C SER A 256 7.54 -9.38 -0.13
N TYR A 257 8.53 -10.20 0.26
CA TYR A 257 9.89 -9.75 0.55
C TYR A 257 10.65 -9.36 -0.71
N TRP A 258 10.49 -10.10 -1.81
CA TRP A 258 11.07 -9.74 -3.10
C TRP A 258 10.53 -8.40 -3.60
N ILE A 259 9.21 -8.19 -3.53
CA ILE A 259 8.57 -6.89 -3.83
C ILE A 259 9.18 -5.77 -2.98
N TRP A 260 9.44 -6.04 -1.70
CA TRP A 260 10.06 -5.06 -0.81
C TRP A 260 11.53 -4.78 -1.16
N LEU A 261 12.29 -5.82 -1.51
CA LEU A 261 13.67 -5.72 -2.01
C LEU A 261 13.72 -4.81 -3.24
N GLU A 262 12.82 -5.02 -4.21
CA GLU A 262 12.78 -4.20 -5.43
C GLU A 262 12.30 -2.77 -5.18
N ALA A 263 11.38 -2.57 -4.22
CA ALA A 263 11.00 -1.23 -3.79
C ALA A 263 12.21 -0.47 -3.19
N MET A 264 13.02 -1.14 -2.38
CA MET A 264 14.25 -0.58 -1.83
C MET A 264 15.30 -0.33 -2.92
N TYR A 265 15.41 -1.22 -3.90
CA TYR A 265 16.31 -1.02 -5.05
C TYR A 265 15.91 0.21 -5.88
N GLY A 266 14.62 0.37 -6.17
CA GLY A 266 14.09 1.55 -6.84
C GLY A 266 14.37 2.84 -6.04
N ARG A 267 14.24 2.80 -4.72
CA ARG A 267 14.64 3.93 -3.85
C ARG A 267 16.12 4.28 -3.98
N VAL A 268 17.00 3.28 -3.99
CA VAL A 268 18.46 3.49 -4.01
C VAL A 268 18.97 3.95 -5.38
N THR A 269 18.37 3.44 -6.46
CA THR A 269 18.92 3.59 -7.82
C THR A 269 18.09 4.46 -8.74
N GLY A 270 16.82 4.72 -8.40
CA GLY A 270 15.83 5.32 -9.29
C GLY A 270 15.28 4.36 -10.35
N ASN A 271 15.77 3.12 -10.42
CA ASN A 271 15.29 2.12 -11.37
C ASN A 271 14.14 1.30 -10.78
N TRP A 272 12.91 1.58 -11.23
CA TRP A 272 11.68 0.92 -10.78
C TRP A 272 11.27 -0.28 -11.64
N GLN A 273 11.98 -0.59 -12.72
CA GLN A 273 11.62 -1.71 -13.61
C GLN A 273 11.68 -3.07 -12.90
N PRO A 274 12.69 -3.39 -12.06
CA PRO A 274 12.72 -4.65 -11.32
C PRO A 274 11.49 -4.87 -10.44
N LEU A 275 10.95 -3.82 -9.81
CA LEU A 275 9.72 -3.89 -9.03
C LEU A 275 8.50 -4.27 -9.90
N ALA A 276 8.44 -3.77 -11.13
CA ALA A 276 7.40 -4.16 -12.09
C ALA A 276 7.51 -5.61 -12.51
N ASP A 277 8.74 -6.07 -12.75
CA ASP A 277 9.03 -7.44 -13.17
C ASP A 277 8.69 -8.44 -12.05
N ALA A 278 9.03 -8.09 -10.80
CA ALA A 278 8.65 -8.86 -9.61
C ALA A 278 7.13 -8.96 -9.44
N TRP A 279 6.41 -7.84 -9.59
CA TRP A 279 4.93 -7.86 -9.51
C TRP A 279 4.31 -8.67 -10.65
N ALA A 280 4.85 -8.57 -11.87
CA ALA A 280 4.36 -9.34 -13.01
C ALA A 280 4.60 -10.85 -12.83
N ASN A 281 5.73 -11.25 -12.24
CA ASN A 281 6.01 -12.63 -11.88
C ASN A 281 5.03 -13.14 -10.81
N MET A 282 4.78 -12.34 -9.77
CA MET A 282 3.78 -12.65 -8.73
C MET A 282 2.38 -12.87 -9.32
N GLU A 283 1.89 -11.96 -10.16
CA GLU A 283 0.59 -12.11 -10.84
C GLU A 283 0.52 -13.35 -11.73
N ARG A 284 1.65 -13.76 -12.31
CA ARG A 284 1.70 -14.89 -13.23
C ARG A 284 1.69 -16.24 -12.51
N TYR A 285 2.39 -16.34 -11.39
CA TYR A 285 2.74 -17.64 -10.81
C TYR A 285 2.10 -17.93 -9.45
N ILE A 286 1.81 -16.91 -8.63
CA ILE A 286 1.28 -17.13 -7.28
C ILE A 286 -0.13 -16.57 -7.04
N ILE A 287 -0.61 -15.66 -7.89
CA ILE A 287 -2.04 -15.30 -7.93
C ILE A 287 -2.76 -16.26 -8.90
N PRO A 288 -3.72 -17.08 -8.44
CA PRO A 288 -4.42 -18.02 -9.32
C PRO A 288 -5.09 -17.33 -10.51
N THR A 289 -4.84 -17.82 -11.72
CA THR A 289 -5.47 -17.30 -12.95
C THR A 289 -6.94 -17.73 -13.05
N THR A 290 -7.71 -17.17 -13.98
CA THR A 290 -9.08 -17.64 -14.26
C THR A 290 -9.12 -19.15 -14.58
N GLN A 291 -8.08 -19.73 -15.19
CA GLN A 291 -8.01 -21.17 -15.43
C GLN A 291 -7.76 -21.98 -14.16
N ASP A 292 -7.16 -21.36 -13.14
CA ASP A 292 -6.83 -21.99 -11.86
C ASP A 292 -8.01 -21.88 -10.87
N GLN A 293 -8.88 -20.86 -11.03
CA GLN A 293 -10.09 -20.64 -10.23
C GLN A 293 -11.38 -20.48 -11.09
N PRO A 294 -11.71 -21.44 -11.98
CA PRO A 294 -12.66 -21.24 -13.08
C PRO A 294 -14.14 -21.16 -12.67
N THR A 295 -14.50 -21.57 -11.47
CA THR A 295 -15.90 -21.78 -11.06
C THR A 295 -16.38 -20.84 -9.95
N ASN A 296 -15.68 -19.72 -9.73
CA ASN A 296 -16.11 -18.65 -8.82
C ASN A 296 -17.52 -18.12 -9.16
N SER A 297 -17.98 -18.26 -10.40
CA SER A 297 -19.34 -17.86 -10.83
C SER A 297 -20.46 -18.62 -10.13
N PHE A 298 -20.19 -19.79 -9.53
CA PHE A 298 -21.14 -20.56 -8.72
C PHE A 298 -21.20 -20.15 -7.25
N TYR A 299 -20.31 -19.25 -6.81
CA TYR A 299 -20.28 -18.78 -5.44
C TYR A 299 -21.60 -18.09 -5.03
N ASN A 300 -22.06 -18.37 -3.81
CA ASN A 300 -23.26 -17.79 -3.24
C ASN A 300 -22.91 -17.08 -1.92
N ALA A 301 -22.86 -15.75 -1.94
CA ALA A 301 -22.53 -14.94 -0.77
C ALA A 301 -23.50 -15.13 0.42
N SER A 302 -24.74 -15.57 0.18
CA SER A 302 -25.71 -15.90 1.24
C SER A 302 -25.49 -17.28 1.86
N LYS A 303 -24.61 -18.10 1.27
CA LYS A 303 -24.19 -19.41 1.77
C LYS A 303 -22.73 -19.65 1.37
N PRO A 304 -21.77 -18.93 1.99
CA PRO A 304 -20.39 -18.87 1.52
C PRO A 304 -19.63 -20.19 1.68
N ALA A 305 -20.01 -21.02 2.66
CA ALA A 305 -19.39 -22.32 2.92
C ALA A 305 -20.33 -23.28 3.67
N THR A 306 -19.89 -24.53 3.86
CA THR A 306 -20.49 -25.45 4.85
C THR A 306 -19.50 -25.63 6.00
N TYR A 307 -20.00 -25.59 7.23
CA TYR A 307 -19.18 -25.69 8.44
C TYR A 307 -18.52 -27.07 8.58
N ALA A 308 -17.26 -27.09 9.01
CA ALA A 308 -16.56 -28.23 9.57
C ALA A 308 -15.84 -27.80 10.85
N SER A 309 -15.81 -28.66 11.87
CA SER A 309 -15.08 -28.37 13.10
C SER A 309 -13.57 -28.48 12.88
N GLU A 310 -12.80 -27.66 13.59
CA GLU A 310 -11.40 -27.94 13.84
C GLU A 310 -11.28 -28.88 15.04
N TYR A 311 -10.21 -29.66 15.08
CA TYR A 311 -9.89 -30.55 16.19
C TYR A 311 -8.44 -30.35 16.61
N ASP A 312 -8.14 -30.61 17.88
CA ASP A 312 -6.83 -30.32 18.45
C ASP A 312 -5.70 -31.16 17.84
N THR A 313 -5.99 -32.40 17.41
CA THR A 313 -4.96 -33.35 16.97
C THR A 313 -5.22 -33.95 15.58
N PRO A 314 -4.18 -34.22 14.76
CA PRO A 314 -4.36 -34.66 13.36
C PRO A 314 -5.11 -35.98 13.17
N ASN A 315 -5.09 -36.88 14.16
CA ASN A 315 -5.79 -38.17 14.11
C ASN A 315 -7.32 -38.05 14.26
N GLN A 316 -7.84 -36.86 14.57
CA GLN A 316 -9.29 -36.59 14.62
C GLN A 316 -9.86 -36.23 13.25
N TYR A 317 -9.01 -36.04 12.24
CA TYR A 317 -9.39 -35.78 10.86
C TYR A 317 -9.56 -37.09 10.07
N PRO A 318 -10.41 -37.13 9.02
CA PRO A 318 -11.11 -36.01 8.39
C PRO A 318 -12.28 -35.44 9.21
N SER A 319 -12.45 -34.12 9.18
CA SER A 319 -13.53 -33.43 9.89
C SER A 319 -14.85 -33.49 9.12
N GLN A 320 -15.93 -33.90 9.80
CA GLN A 320 -17.26 -34.01 9.21
C GLN A 320 -17.84 -32.64 8.85
N LEU A 321 -18.29 -32.48 7.60
CA LEU A 321 -19.11 -31.35 7.18
C LEU A 321 -20.49 -31.42 7.86
N GLN A 322 -20.93 -30.30 8.43
CA GLN A 322 -22.16 -30.19 9.21
C GLN A 322 -23.13 -29.21 8.55
N THR A 323 -24.04 -29.72 7.74
CA THR A 323 -25.04 -28.91 7.01
C THR A 323 -26.08 -28.26 7.93
N GLY A 324 -26.24 -28.76 9.17
CA GLY A 324 -27.15 -28.21 10.18
C GLY A 324 -26.61 -26.97 10.91
N VAL A 325 -25.31 -26.65 10.77
CA VAL A 325 -24.72 -25.45 11.39
C VAL A 325 -24.89 -24.27 10.44
N SER A 326 -25.52 -23.19 10.94
CA SER A 326 -25.71 -21.97 10.16
C SER A 326 -24.37 -21.25 9.91
N VAL A 327 -24.20 -20.70 8.70
CA VAL A 327 -23.09 -19.81 8.35
C VAL A 327 -23.65 -18.42 8.05
N GLY A 328 -22.84 -17.38 8.21
CA GLY A 328 -23.23 -16.00 7.90
C GLY A 328 -23.26 -15.68 6.42
N VAL A 329 -23.59 -14.41 6.16
CA VAL A 329 -23.56 -13.81 4.83
C VAL A 329 -22.21 -13.14 4.62
N ASP A 330 -21.60 -13.37 3.47
CA ASP A 330 -20.46 -12.60 2.98
C ASP A 330 -20.96 -11.23 2.45
N PRO A 331 -20.59 -10.11 3.09
CA PRO A 331 -21.07 -8.80 2.68
C PRO A 331 -20.23 -8.14 1.57
N ILE A 332 -19.07 -8.70 1.18
CA ILE A 332 -18.12 -8.05 0.27
C ILE A 332 -18.00 -8.77 -1.09
N GLY A 333 -18.33 -10.05 -1.21
CA GLY A 333 -18.16 -10.79 -2.47
C GLY A 333 -18.88 -10.20 -3.67
N ASN A 334 -20.13 -9.73 -3.50
CA ASN A 334 -20.88 -9.05 -4.58
C ASN A 334 -20.31 -7.66 -4.90
N GLU A 335 -19.86 -6.93 -3.88
CA GLU A 335 -19.23 -5.61 -4.03
C GLU A 335 -17.95 -5.72 -4.87
N LEU A 336 -17.05 -6.65 -4.51
CA LEU A 336 -15.81 -6.92 -5.22
C LEU A 336 -16.07 -7.35 -6.67
N LYS A 337 -17.04 -8.25 -6.89
CA LYS A 337 -17.42 -8.68 -8.23
C LYS A 337 -17.89 -7.52 -9.10
N SER A 338 -18.71 -6.62 -8.54
CA SER A 338 -19.17 -5.42 -9.25
C SER A 338 -18.04 -4.43 -9.51
N ALA A 339 -17.12 -4.23 -8.55
CA ALA A 339 -16.00 -3.31 -8.68
C ALA A 339 -14.99 -3.74 -9.77
N TYR A 340 -14.72 -5.04 -9.90
CA TYR A 340 -13.67 -5.55 -10.77
C TYR A 340 -14.16 -6.30 -12.01
N GLY A 341 -15.48 -6.48 -12.16
CA GLY A 341 -16.08 -7.14 -13.32
C GLY A 341 -15.76 -8.63 -13.45
N THR A 342 -15.22 -9.25 -12.41
CA THR A 342 -14.88 -10.68 -12.34
C THR A 342 -15.21 -11.25 -10.96
N ALA A 343 -15.50 -12.54 -10.90
CA ALA A 343 -15.66 -13.26 -9.63
C ALA A 343 -14.32 -13.81 -9.10
N ASP A 344 -13.24 -13.67 -9.87
CA ASP A 344 -11.91 -14.17 -9.48
C ASP A 344 -11.30 -13.36 -8.34
N VAL A 345 -10.69 -14.06 -7.40
CA VAL A 345 -10.01 -13.45 -6.26
C VAL A 345 -8.61 -12.99 -6.68
N TYR A 346 -8.30 -11.72 -6.39
CA TYR A 346 -6.97 -11.15 -6.63
C TYR A 346 -6.18 -11.08 -5.32
N GLY A 347 -5.62 -12.22 -4.92
CA GLY A 347 -4.72 -12.36 -3.78
C GLY A 347 -3.83 -13.59 -3.96
N MET A 348 -2.66 -13.59 -3.33
CA MET A 348 -1.69 -14.68 -3.51
C MET A 348 -2.20 -15.97 -2.86
N HIS A 349 -1.98 -17.11 -3.51
CA HIS A 349 -1.92 -18.37 -2.78
C HIS A 349 -0.64 -18.39 -1.92
N TRP A 350 -0.65 -19.08 -0.78
CA TRP A 350 0.46 -18.99 0.15
C TRP A 350 1.67 -19.86 -0.21
N LEU A 351 1.52 -20.98 -0.92
CA LEU A 351 2.59 -21.96 -1.14
C LEU A 351 2.64 -22.46 -2.59
N LEU A 352 3.84 -22.52 -3.17
CA LEU A 352 4.09 -23.17 -4.46
C LEU A 352 5.26 -24.16 -4.33
N ASP A 353 5.15 -25.27 -5.06
CA ASP A 353 6.28 -26.13 -5.40
C ASP A 353 6.91 -25.60 -6.70
N VAL A 354 8.04 -24.92 -6.59
CA VAL A 354 8.63 -24.15 -7.70
C VAL A 354 9.26 -25.05 -8.76
N ASP A 355 9.90 -26.14 -8.32
CA ASP A 355 10.59 -27.08 -9.21
C ASP A 355 9.73 -28.28 -9.61
N ASN A 356 8.48 -28.34 -9.14
CA ASN A 356 7.61 -29.51 -9.24
C ASN A 356 8.25 -30.76 -8.60
N TRP A 357 8.91 -30.57 -7.46
CA TRP A 357 9.56 -31.62 -6.68
C TRP A 357 8.57 -32.69 -6.19
N TYR A 358 7.37 -32.28 -5.78
CA TYR A 358 6.28 -33.18 -5.40
C TYR A 358 5.61 -33.85 -6.60
N GLY A 359 5.79 -33.30 -7.80
CA GLY A 359 5.34 -33.91 -9.04
C GLY A 359 3.84 -33.77 -9.32
N TYR A 360 3.12 -32.84 -8.67
CA TYR A 360 1.69 -32.64 -8.92
C TYR A 360 1.39 -31.85 -10.20
N GLY A 361 2.26 -30.92 -10.54
CA GLY A 361 2.13 -30.01 -11.68
C GLY A 361 0.94 -29.05 -11.60
N SER A 362 0.88 -28.11 -12.55
CA SER A 362 -0.26 -27.20 -12.70
C SER A 362 -1.54 -27.98 -13.03
N ARG A 363 -2.60 -27.73 -12.26
CA ARG A 363 -3.92 -28.35 -12.41
C ARG A 363 -3.87 -29.89 -12.48
N GLY A 364 -2.98 -30.49 -11.69
CA GLY A 364 -2.84 -31.95 -11.57
C GLY A 364 -2.22 -32.65 -12.77
N ASN A 365 -1.54 -31.91 -13.67
CA ASN A 365 -0.96 -32.50 -14.88
C ASN A 365 0.39 -33.22 -14.67
N GLY A 366 0.92 -33.22 -13.45
CA GLY A 366 2.14 -33.90 -13.05
C GLY A 366 3.46 -33.33 -13.56
N THR A 367 3.43 -32.25 -14.37
CA THR A 367 4.61 -31.84 -15.15
C THR A 367 4.90 -30.34 -15.14
N THR A 368 3.87 -29.48 -15.15
CA THR A 368 4.07 -28.03 -15.25
C THR A 368 4.45 -27.43 -13.90
N ARG A 369 5.51 -26.62 -13.88
CA ARG A 369 5.97 -25.86 -12.71
C ARG A 369 5.82 -24.35 -12.92
N PRO A 370 5.74 -23.53 -11.86
CA PRO A 370 5.46 -23.91 -10.47
C PRO A 370 4.10 -24.59 -10.30
N ALA A 371 3.95 -25.43 -9.28
CA ALA A 371 2.70 -26.08 -8.93
C ALA A 371 2.09 -25.46 -7.66
N TYR A 372 0.81 -25.13 -7.70
CA TYR A 372 0.07 -24.72 -6.50
C TYR A 372 -0.16 -25.94 -5.60
N ILE A 373 0.33 -25.85 -4.36
CA ILE A 373 0.25 -26.93 -3.36
C ILE A 373 -0.18 -26.38 -2.01
N ASN A 374 -0.61 -27.25 -1.11
CA ASN A 374 -0.87 -26.89 0.28
C ASN A 374 -0.47 -28.04 1.21
N THR A 375 -0.36 -27.75 2.50
CA THR A 375 0.10 -28.70 3.53
C THR A 375 -0.86 -28.70 4.73
N PHE A 376 -0.87 -27.64 5.54
CA PHE A 376 -1.62 -27.52 6.78
C PHE A 376 -3.14 -27.56 6.58
N GLN A 377 -3.82 -28.54 7.18
CA GLN A 377 -5.27 -28.74 7.13
C GLN A 377 -5.87 -29.37 8.41
N ARG A 378 -5.05 -29.86 9.35
CA ARG A 378 -5.48 -30.75 10.44
C ARG A 378 -5.24 -30.20 11.86
N GLY A 379 -5.51 -28.92 12.03
CA GLY A 379 -5.67 -28.29 13.35
C GLY A 379 -4.35 -27.91 14.04
N PRO A 380 -4.42 -27.42 15.28
CA PRO A 380 -3.31 -26.73 15.92
C PRO A 380 -2.11 -27.61 16.31
N GLN A 381 -2.27 -28.93 16.38
CA GLN A 381 -1.13 -29.85 16.56
C GLN A 381 -0.64 -30.51 15.27
N GLU A 382 -1.08 -30.09 14.09
CA GLU A 382 -0.40 -30.48 12.85
C GLU A 382 0.83 -29.59 12.65
N SER A 383 2.00 -30.05 13.10
CA SER A 383 3.26 -29.36 12.79
C SER A 383 3.67 -29.59 11.33
N VAL A 384 4.68 -28.83 10.87
CA VAL A 384 5.26 -28.97 9.52
C VAL A 384 5.73 -30.40 9.21
N TRP A 385 6.09 -31.18 10.23
CA TRP A 385 6.55 -32.58 10.10
C TRP A 385 5.42 -33.58 9.91
N GLU A 386 4.18 -33.16 10.15
CA GLU A 386 3.04 -34.06 10.27
C GLU A 386 2.07 -33.92 9.11
N THR A 387 2.27 -32.93 8.23
CA THR A 387 1.39 -32.64 7.08
C THR A 387 1.42 -33.75 6.02
N VAL A 388 0.44 -33.72 5.13
CA VAL A 388 0.49 -34.45 3.86
C VAL A 388 0.41 -33.41 2.74
N PRO A 389 1.54 -33.05 2.10
CA PRO A 389 1.54 -32.14 0.96
C PRO A 389 0.57 -32.63 -0.11
N HIS A 390 -0.18 -31.71 -0.70
CA HIS A 390 -1.25 -32.03 -1.64
C HIS A 390 -1.44 -30.90 -2.68
N PRO A 391 -1.90 -31.22 -3.90
CA PRO A 391 -2.11 -30.20 -4.92
C PRO A 391 -3.30 -29.32 -4.55
N SER A 392 -3.22 -28.02 -4.84
CA SER A 392 -4.34 -27.07 -4.71
C SER A 392 -5.47 -27.34 -5.72
N TRP A 393 -5.16 -28.04 -6.82
CA TRP A 393 -6.13 -28.62 -7.74
C TRP A 393 -6.19 -30.15 -7.56
N ASP A 394 -7.24 -30.64 -6.92
CA ASP A 394 -7.44 -32.07 -6.69
C ASP A 394 -8.28 -32.70 -7.80
N ALA A 395 -7.60 -33.28 -8.78
CA ALA A 395 -8.20 -33.99 -9.92
C ALA A 395 -8.40 -35.50 -9.68
N PHE A 396 -8.09 -35.99 -8.46
CA PHE A 396 -7.98 -37.42 -8.10
C PHE A 396 -6.90 -38.17 -8.89
N SER A 397 -5.91 -37.44 -9.42
CA SER A 397 -4.78 -38.01 -10.17
C SER A 397 -3.68 -38.57 -9.26
N PHE A 398 -3.68 -38.16 -7.99
CA PHE A 398 -2.71 -38.51 -6.96
C PHE A 398 -3.45 -38.83 -5.66
N GLY A 399 -2.76 -39.37 -4.65
CA GLY A 399 -3.39 -39.72 -3.37
C GLY A 399 -4.24 -40.98 -3.46
N GLY A 400 -5.36 -41.00 -2.72
CA GLY A 400 -6.32 -42.11 -2.70
C GLY A 400 -7.42 -42.00 -3.77
N PRO A 401 -8.49 -42.81 -3.66
CA PRO A 401 -9.62 -42.80 -4.61
C PRO A 401 -10.32 -41.44 -4.74
N ASN A 402 -10.26 -40.62 -3.69
CA ASN A 402 -10.85 -39.27 -3.63
C ASN A 402 -9.78 -38.18 -3.62
N GLY A 403 -8.60 -38.46 -4.19
CA GLY A 403 -7.47 -37.55 -4.07
C GLY A 403 -6.91 -37.53 -2.66
N PHE A 404 -6.76 -36.32 -2.12
CA PHE A 404 -6.37 -36.09 -0.71
C PHE A 404 -7.54 -35.60 0.15
N LEU A 405 -8.72 -35.37 -0.44
CA LEU A 405 -9.84 -34.69 0.22
C LEU A 405 -10.30 -35.39 1.50
N ASP A 406 -10.39 -36.72 1.46
CA ASP A 406 -10.87 -37.55 2.57
C ASP A 406 -9.86 -37.75 3.70
N LEU A 407 -8.68 -37.13 3.61
CA LEU A 407 -7.77 -36.92 4.74
C LEU A 407 -8.20 -35.72 5.60
N PHE A 408 -8.88 -34.73 5.00
CA PHE A 408 -9.13 -33.44 5.62
C PHE A 408 -10.60 -33.21 5.98
N THR A 409 -11.51 -33.50 5.05
CA THR A 409 -12.95 -33.32 5.25
C THR A 409 -13.70 -34.61 4.97
N ARG A 410 -14.74 -34.88 5.75
CA ARG A 410 -15.62 -36.03 5.56
C ARG A 410 -16.93 -35.56 4.98
N ASP A 411 -17.28 -36.11 3.82
CA ASP A 411 -18.51 -35.83 3.09
C ASP A 411 -19.17 -37.13 2.58
N GLY A 412 -20.44 -37.05 2.17
CA GLY A 412 -21.18 -38.17 1.59
C GLY A 412 -20.68 -38.56 0.19
N SER A 413 -20.05 -37.63 -0.52
CA SER A 413 -19.35 -37.87 -1.78
C SER A 413 -18.25 -36.82 -1.99
N TYR A 414 -17.25 -37.15 -2.80
CA TYR A 414 -16.14 -36.25 -3.13
C TYR A 414 -16.19 -35.84 -4.59
N THR A 415 -15.93 -34.56 -4.84
CA THR A 415 -15.89 -33.98 -6.19
C THR A 415 -14.51 -33.37 -6.43
N ARG A 416 -14.01 -33.53 -7.66
CA ARG A 416 -12.77 -32.86 -8.09
C ARG A 416 -12.93 -31.37 -7.90
N GLN A 417 -11.91 -30.72 -7.37
CA GLN A 417 -12.05 -29.34 -6.92
C GLN A 417 -10.71 -28.63 -6.87
N TRP A 418 -10.76 -27.32 -6.84
CA TRP A 418 -9.62 -26.45 -6.60
C TRP A 418 -9.88 -25.63 -5.34
N ARG A 419 -8.81 -25.31 -4.60
CA ARG A 419 -8.86 -24.43 -3.43
C ARG A 419 -7.52 -23.73 -3.22
N TYR A 420 -7.58 -22.48 -2.82
CA TYR A 420 -6.43 -21.65 -2.48
C TYR A 420 -6.62 -21.03 -1.11
N THR A 421 -5.51 -20.88 -0.40
CA THR A 421 -5.42 -20.23 0.91
C THR A 421 -4.48 -19.05 0.78
N ASN A 422 -4.91 -17.87 1.22
CA ASN A 422 -4.07 -16.68 1.31
C ASN A 422 -3.38 -16.62 2.68
N ALA A 423 -2.18 -16.04 2.71
CA ALA A 423 -1.50 -15.59 3.92
C ALA A 423 -1.61 -14.06 4.02
N PRO A 424 -2.53 -13.52 4.86
CA PRO A 424 -2.87 -12.09 4.87
C PRO A 424 -1.71 -11.17 5.23
N ASP A 425 -0.74 -11.66 6.00
CA ASP A 425 0.46 -10.92 6.33
C ASP A 425 1.34 -10.65 5.09
N ALA A 426 1.41 -11.61 4.15
CA ALA A 426 2.19 -11.48 2.92
C ALA A 426 1.57 -10.48 1.94
N ASP A 427 0.26 -10.56 1.69
CA ASP A 427 -0.45 -9.59 0.86
C ASP A 427 -0.36 -8.18 1.50
N ALA A 428 -0.52 -8.08 2.82
CA ALA A 428 -0.33 -6.82 3.55
C ALA A 428 1.10 -6.27 3.41
N ARG A 429 2.13 -7.13 3.49
CA ARG A 429 3.54 -6.75 3.32
C ARG A 429 3.81 -6.26 1.90
N ALA A 430 3.23 -6.89 0.87
CA ALA A 430 3.34 -6.41 -0.51
C ALA A 430 2.69 -5.03 -0.68
N ILE A 431 1.51 -4.81 -0.09
CA ILE A 431 0.85 -3.49 -0.08
C ILE A 431 1.71 -2.45 0.64
N GLN A 432 2.29 -2.81 1.78
CA GLN A 432 3.19 -1.95 2.54
C GLN A 432 4.45 -1.58 1.75
N ALA A 433 5.06 -2.54 1.04
CA ALA A 433 6.19 -2.29 0.17
C ALA A 433 5.83 -1.31 -0.95
N LEU A 434 4.64 -1.43 -1.54
CA LEU A 434 4.17 -0.52 -2.60
C LEU A 434 3.81 0.87 -2.09
N TYR A 435 3.33 0.99 -0.84
CA TYR A 435 3.24 2.28 -0.17
C TYR A 435 4.60 2.98 -0.12
N TRP A 436 5.65 2.28 0.31
CA TRP A 436 7.00 2.84 0.35
C TRP A 436 7.57 3.14 -1.03
N ALA A 437 7.39 2.24 -2.00
CA ALA A 437 7.78 2.48 -3.38
C ALA A 437 7.12 3.75 -3.93
N LYS A 438 5.83 3.98 -3.65
CA LYS A 438 5.13 5.21 -4.05
C LYS A 438 5.74 6.45 -3.42
N VAL A 439 5.95 6.43 -2.10
CA VAL A 439 6.58 7.53 -1.37
C VAL A 439 7.96 7.86 -1.94
N TRP A 440 8.80 6.84 -2.19
CA TRP A 440 10.15 7.00 -2.70
C TRP A 440 10.19 7.42 -4.17
N ALA A 441 9.32 6.85 -5.01
CA ALA A 441 9.22 7.24 -6.41
C ALA A 441 8.79 8.70 -6.54
N ASP A 442 7.81 9.16 -5.77
CA ASP A 442 7.39 10.57 -5.77
C ASP A 442 8.53 11.50 -5.36
N GLN A 443 9.33 11.11 -4.35
CA GLN A 443 10.52 11.86 -3.93
C GLN A 443 11.59 11.95 -5.05
N GLN A 444 11.60 10.99 -5.97
CA GLN A 444 12.46 10.97 -7.15
C GLN A 444 11.82 11.60 -8.39
N GLY A 445 10.60 12.14 -8.25
CA GLY A 445 9.88 12.82 -9.30
C GLY A 445 8.74 12.06 -9.96
N GLY A 446 8.28 11.01 -9.30
CA GLY A 446 7.19 10.14 -9.73
C GLY A 446 7.66 9.04 -10.66
N SER A 447 6.89 7.95 -10.71
CA SER A 447 7.14 6.84 -11.61
C SER A 447 5.80 6.29 -12.13
N PRO A 448 5.54 6.33 -13.46
CA PRO A 448 4.34 5.73 -14.04
C PRO A 448 4.25 4.22 -13.74
N ILE A 449 5.41 3.55 -13.65
CA ILE A 449 5.50 2.14 -13.25
C ILE A 449 4.91 1.98 -11.85
N VAL A 450 5.43 2.70 -10.87
CA VAL A 450 4.98 2.58 -9.47
C VAL A 450 3.50 2.98 -9.32
N ASN A 451 3.05 4.02 -10.02
CA ASN A 451 1.64 4.41 -10.03
C ASN A 451 0.73 3.29 -10.54
N GLY A 452 1.13 2.59 -11.60
CA GLY A 452 0.40 1.43 -12.11
C GLY A 452 0.34 0.28 -11.11
N LEU A 453 1.44 0.02 -10.39
CA LEU A 453 1.49 -1.04 -9.38
C LEU A 453 0.69 -0.70 -8.11
N VAL A 454 0.62 0.57 -7.70
CA VAL A 454 -0.21 0.99 -6.57
C VAL A 454 -1.68 0.68 -6.80
N ALA A 455 -2.19 0.82 -8.03
CA ALA A 455 -3.57 0.44 -8.36
C ALA A 455 -3.80 -1.08 -8.17
N LYS A 456 -2.80 -1.90 -8.50
CA LYS A 456 -2.85 -3.36 -8.27
C LYS A 456 -2.75 -3.71 -6.79
N ALA A 457 -1.87 -3.04 -6.04
CA ALA A 457 -1.79 -3.19 -4.59
C ALA A 457 -3.09 -2.77 -3.90
N ALA A 458 -3.75 -1.71 -4.36
CA ALA A 458 -5.07 -1.31 -3.86
C ALA A 458 -6.12 -2.39 -4.13
N LYS A 459 -6.13 -3.00 -5.33
CA LYS A 459 -6.99 -4.15 -5.63
C LYS A 459 -6.71 -5.34 -4.70
N MET A 460 -5.44 -5.68 -4.48
CA MET A 460 -5.06 -6.73 -3.52
C MET A 460 -5.57 -6.41 -2.11
N GLY A 461 -5.43 -5.16 -1.65
CA GLY A 461 -5.96 -4.70 -0.37
C GLY A 461 -7.48 -4.78 -0.26
N ASP A 462 -8.19 -4.65 -1.38
CA ASP A 462 -9.65 -4.77 -1.42
C ASP A 462 -10.11 -6.23 -1.20
N TYR A 463 -9.44 -7.20 -1.83
CA TYR A 463 -9.66 -8.63 -1.58
C TYR A 463 -9.15 -9.06 -0.20
N LEU A 464 -8.07 -8.46 0.30
CA LEU A 464 -7.52 -8.73 1.63
C LEU A 464 -8.53 -8.48 2.76
N ARG A 465 -9.61 -7.71 2.51
CA ARG A 465 -10.74 -7.56 3.44
C ARG A 465 -11.37 -8.90 3.83
N TYR A 466 -11.28 -9.96 3.01
CA TYR A 466 -11.75 -11.29 3.42
C TYR A 466 -11.08 -11.79 4.71
N SER A 467 -9.82 -11.40 4.97
CA SER A 467 -9.14 -11.73 6.22
C SER A 467 -9.74 -11.07 7.46
N MET A 468 -10.67 -10.11 7.30
CA MET A 468 -11.26 -9.36 8.41
C MET A 468 -12.54 -9.99 8.96
N PHE A 469 -12.97 -11.13 8.42
CA PHE A 469 -14.22 -11.79 8.79
C PHE A 469 -13.95 -13.12 9.51
N ASP A 470 -14.86 -13.48 10.42
CA ASP A 470 -14.93 -14.83 10.98
C ASP A 470 -14.96 -15.89 9.86
N LYS A 471 -14.28 -17.03 10.09
CA LYS A 471 -14.12 -18.13 9.12
C LYS A 471 -15.43 -18.59 8.47
N TYR A 472 -16.54 -18.55 9.21
CA TYR A 472 -17.86 -18.94 8.74
C TYR A 472 -18.88 -17.80 8.83
N PHE A 473 -18.39 -16.54 8.84
CA PHE A 473 -19.18 -15.33 8.96
C PHE A 473 -20.11 -15.35 10.19
N LYS A 474 -19.72 -16.00 11.28
CA LYS A 474 -20.44 -15.94 12.56
C LYS A 474 -20.27 -14.55 13.18
N ARG A 475 -21.22 -14.14 14.01
CA ARG A 475 -21.10 -12.90 14.78
C ARG A 475 -19.88 -12.93 15.69
N ILE A 476 -19.15 -11.82 15.77
CA ILE A 476 -18.01 -11.69 16.67
C ILE A 476 -18.44 -11.94 18.12
N GLY A 477 -17.60 -12.68 18.86
CA GLY A 477 -17.91 -13.16 20.22
C GLY A 477 -18.65 -14.49 20.25
N CYS A 478 -18.91 -15.12 19.09
CA CYS A 478 -19.45 -16.47 19.04
C CYS A 478 -18.46 -17.51 19.60
N THR A 479 -18.97 -18.43 20.42
CA THR A 479 -18.19 -19.50 21.07
C THR A 479 -18.78 -20.91 20.87
N SER A 480 -19.82 -21.05 20.04
CA SER A 480 -20.54 -22.32 19.81
C SER A 480 -21.11 -22.40 18.39
N THR A 481 -21.29 -23.60 17.86
CA THR A 481 -21.94 -23.80 16.54
C THR A 481 -23.38 -23.28 16.50
N SER A 482 -24.05 -23.20 17.65
CA SER A 482 -25.42 -22.70 17.81
C SER A 482 -25.55 -21.16 17.77
N CYS A 483 -24.46 -20.40 17.68
CA CYS A 483 -24.55 -18.95 17.60
C CYS A 483 -25.33 -18.49 16.37
N PRO A 484 -25.99 -17.31 16.45
CA PRO A 484 -26.55 -16.66 15.27
C PRO A 484 -25.49 -16.45 14.17
N ALA A 485 -25.92 -16.69 12.93
CA ALA A 485 -25.19 -16.31 11.74
C ALA A 485 -25.04 -14.79 11.65
N GLY A 486 -23.90 -14.30 11.15
CA GLY A 486 -23.73 -12.89 10.81
C GLY A 486 -24.61 -12.51 9.63
N THR A 487 -25.07 -11.25 9.63
CA THR A 487 -25.89 -10.67 8.56
C THR A 487 -25.12 -9.67 7.69
N GLY A 488 -23.85 -9.43 8.03
CA GLY A 488 -22.90 -8.62 7.27
C GLY A 488 -21.66 -8.36 8.11
N TYR A 489 -21.34 -7.09 8.34
CA TYR A 489 -20.15 -6.67 9.11
C TYR A 489 -20.21 -6.98 10.62
N ASP A 490 -21.32 -7.51 11.14
CA ASP A 490 -21.38 -8.06 12.51
C ASP A 490 -20.53 -9.33 12.69
N SER A 491 -20.01 -9.88 11.58
CA SER A 491 -19.00 -10.95 11.55
C SER A 491 -17.56 -10.45 11.30
N ALA A 492 -17.36 -9.14 11.17
CA ALA A 492 -16.04 -8.56 10.93
C ALA A 492 -15.33 -8.22 12.25
N HIS A 493 -14.11 -8.73 12.41
CA HIS A 493 -13.22 -8.37 13.52
C HIS A 493 -12.22 -7.26 13.14
N TYR A 494 -12.12 -6.89 11.85
CA TYR A 494 -11.26 -5.79 11.35
C TYR A 494 -9.76 -5.95 11.63
N LEU A 495 -9.31 -7.19 11.76
CA LEU A 495 -7.90 -7.57 11.92
C LEU A 495 -7.51 -8.45 10.74
N LEU A 496 -6.22 -8.53 10.43
CA LEU A 496 -5.72 -9.56 9.52
C LEU A 496 -5.75 -10.90 10.26
N SER A 497 -6.68 -11.79 9.90
CA SER A 497 -6.71 -13.17 10.42
C SER A 497 -5.54 -14.00 9.90
N TRP A 498 -5.45 -15.26 10.35
CA TRP A 498 -4.42 -16.19 9.88
C TRP A 498 -4.53 -16.50 8.38
N TYR A 499 -5.75 -16.56 7.85
CA TYR A 499 -6.01 -16.81 6.44
C TYR A 499 -7.42 -16.39 6.04
N TYR A 500 -7.59 -16.18 4.73
CA TYR A 500 -8.85 -16.45 4.06
C TYR A 500 -8.60 -17.51 2.96
N ALA A 501 -9.63 -18.26 2.61
CA ALA A 501 -9.53 -19.32 1.61
C ALA A 501 -10.77 -19.35 0.72
N TRP A 502 -10.59 -19.79 -0.52
CA TRP A 502 -11.67 -19.93 -1.49
C TRP A 502 -11.44 -21.16 -2.36
N GLY A 503 -12.51 -21.70 -2.93
CA GLY A 503 -12.46 -22.92 -3.72
C GLY A 503 -13.76 -23.19 -4.47
N GLY A 504 -13.72 -24.15 -5.38
CA GLY A 504 -14.85 -24.53 -6.21
C GLY A 504 -14.67 -25.91 -6.83
N ALA A 505 -15.77 -26.49 -7.31
CA ALA A 505 -15.70 -27.71 -8.12
C ALA A 505 -14.90 -27.44 -9.41
N ALA A 506 -14.07 -28.41 -9.81
CA ALA A 506 -13.15 -28.32 -10.95
C ALA A 506 -13.75 -28.88 -12.24
#